data_AF-A0A8D9CUF3-F1
#
_entry.id   AF-A0A8D9CUF3-F1
#
_cell.length_a   1.000
_cell.length_b   1.000
_cell.length_c   1.000
_cell.angle_alpha   90.00
_cell.angle_beta   90.00
_cell.angle_gamma   90.00
#
_symmetry.space_group_name_H-M   'P 1'
#
loop_
_entity.id
_entity.type
_entity.pdbx_description
1 polymer ?
#
loop_
_entity_poly.entity_id
_entity_poly.type
_entity_poly.pdbx_seq_one_letter_code
_entity_poly.pdbx_strand_id
1 'polypeptide(L)' 'MTGQDKVLLVYGTWVRDSDQRWIFEPDITAKVEHFIRIFSGMTMTELLTSVRERYQLSSTDATLKLSYQYPEW' A
#
# COMPACT_ATOMS: atom_id res chain seq x y z
N MET A 1 -11.82 -19.43 13.40
CA MET A 1 -10.77 -19.39 12.37
C MET A 1 -10.66 -17.96 11.89
N THR A 2 -9.89 -17.13 12.58
CA THR A 2 -9.62 -15.76 12.15
C THR A 2 -8.49 -15.84 11.13
N GLY A 3 -8.85 -15.90 9.84
CA GLY A 3 -7.88 -15.73 8.76
C GLY A 3 -7.16 -14.41 9.00
N GLN A 4 -5.85 -14.45 9.24
CA GLN A 4 -5.04 -13.25 9.24
C GLN A 4 -4.96 -12.79 7.79
N ASP A 5 -5.73 -11.76 7.44
CA ASP A 5 -5.68 -11.16 6.12
C ASP A 5 -4.29 -10.53 5.96
N LYS A 6 -3.53 -11.06 4.99
CA LYS A 6 -2.27 -10.48 4.54
C LYS A 6 -2.58 -9.66 3.30
N VAL A 7 -2.11 -8.42 3.30
CA VAL A 7 -2.30 -7.51 2.17
C VAL A 7 -0.95 -7.28 1.51
N LEU A 8 -0.91 -7.47 0.19
CA LEU A 8 0.21 -7.09 -0.65
C LEU A 8 0.29 -5.56 -0.71
N LEU A 9 1.47 -5.03 -0.40
CA LEU A 9 1.79 -3.63 -0.59
C LEU A 9 2.39 -3.44 -1.97
N VAL A 10 1.73 -2.63 -2.78
CA VAL A 10 2.20 -2.25 -4.11
C VAL A 10 2.74 -0.83 -4.02
N TYR A 11 4.03 -0.68 -4.33
CA TYR A 11 4.70 0.61 -4.42
C TYR A 11 4.70 1.06 -5.89
N GLY A 12 4.55 2.37 -6.11
CA GLY A 12 4.44 2.92 -7.46
C GLY A 12 4.24 4.42 -7.44
N THR A 13 4.11 5.00 -8.63
CA THR A 13 3.92 6.43 -8.83
C THR A 13 2.51 6.71 -9.36
N TRP A 14 1.95 7.84 -8.94
CA TRP A 14 0.76 8.37 -9.58
C TRP A 14 1.19 9.24 -10.75
N VAL A 15 0.70 8.92 -11.95
CA VAL A 15 0.97 9.68 -13.17
C VAL A 15 -0.34 10.10 -13.84
N ARG A 16 -0.29 11.11 -14.71
CA ARG A 16 -1.44 11.51 -15.53
C ARG A 16 -1.38 10.75 -16.86
N ASP A 17 -2.47 10.08 -17.22
CA ASP A 17 -2.62 9.48 -18.55
C ASP A 17 -2.87 10.55 -19.63
N SER A 18 -3.01 10.12 -20.89
CA SER A 18 -3.30 10.99 -22.02
C SER A 18 -4.60 11.80 -21.86
N ASP A 19 -5.56 11.28 -21.08
CA ASP A 19 -6.85 11.90 -20.80
C ASP A 19 -6.82 12.77 -19.53
N GLN A 20 -5.62 13.09 -19.02
CA GLN A 20 -5.40 13.82 -17.78
C GLN A 20 -6.05 13.15 -16.55
N ARG A 21 -6.17 11.83 -16.52
CA ARG A 21 -6.65 11.08 -15.35
C ARG A 21 -5.47 10.59 -14.54
N TRP A 22 -5.60 10.60 -13.22
CA TRP A 22 -4.58 10.00 -12.34
C TRP A 22 -4.68 8.47 -12.44
N ILE A 23 -3.61 7.85 -12.91
CA ILE A 23 -3.43 6.40 -12.91
C ILE A 23 -2.28 6.04 -11.97
N PHE A 24 -2.35 4.86 -11.36
CA PHE A 24 -1.29 4.34 -10.51
C PHE A 24 -0.44 3.37 -11.34
N GLU A 25 0.84 3.70 -11.50
CA GLU A 25 1.81 2.84 -12.17
C GLU A 25 2.66 2.13 -11.10
N PRO A 26 2.49 0.81 -10.92
CA PRO A 26 3.29 0.04 -9.98
C PRO A 26 4.74 0.00 -10.44
N ASP A 27 5.68 0.13 -9.50
CA ASP A 27 7.10 -0.05 -9.77
C ASP A 27 7.41 -1.54 -9.96
N ILE A 28 7.40 -1.99 -11.21
CA ILE A 28 7.70 -3.36 -11.61
C ILE A 28 9.16 -3.76 -11.41
N THR A 29 10.05 -2.80 -11.10
CA THR A 29 11.46 -3.08 -10.81
C THR A 29 11.68 -3.53 -9.37
N ALA A 30 10.69 -3.31 -8.49
CA ALA A 30 10.69 -3.82 -7.13
C ALA A 30 10.56 -5.35 -7.14
N LYS A 31 11.71 -6.04 -7.09
CA LYS A 31 11.79 -7.51 -7.09
C LYS A 31 11.26 -8.18 -5.82
N VAL A 32 10.87 -7.39 -4.81
CA VAL A 32 10.49 -7.88 -3.49
C VAL A 32 9.05 -7.50 -3.20
N GLU A 33 8.21 -8.51 -3.00
CA GLU A 33 6.85 -8.33 -2.52
C GLU A 33 6.85 -7.99 -1.02
N HIS A 34 6.16 -6.91 -0.67
CA HIS A 34 5.98 -6.50 0.71
C HIS A 34 4.58 -6.85 1.16
N PHE A 35 4.45 -7.48 2.32
CA PHE A 35 3.16 -7.80 2.91
C PHE A 35 3.06 -7.20 4.30
N ILE A 36 1.87 -6.74 4.66
CA ILE A 36 1.49 -6.42 6.03
C ILE A 36 0.34 -7.30 6.46
N ARG A 37 0.19 -7.45 7.78
CA ARG A 37 -0.96 -8.12 8.38
C ARG A 37 -1.97 -7.06 8.77
N ILE A 38 -3.22 -7.28 8.43
CA ILE A 38 -4.34 -6.48 8.92
C ILE A 38 -5.17 -7.34 9.88
N PHE A 39 -5.88 -6.67 10.78
CA PHE A 39 -6.79 -7.32 11.72
C PHE A 39 -8.03 -6.45 11.92
N SER A 40 -9.13 -7.09 12.31
CA SER A 40 -10.39 -6.41 12.57
C SER A 40 -10.20 -5.36 13.69
N GLY A 41 -10.65 -4.13 13.44
CA GLY A 41 -10.50 -3.02 14.38
C GLY A 41 -9.15 -2.29 14.32
N MET A 42 -8.26 -2.65 13.38
CA MET A 42 -7.01 -1.92 13.16
C MET A 42 -7.30 -0.45 12.80
N THR A 43 -6.67 0.46 13.51
CA THR A 43 -6.79 1.89 13.28
C THR A 43 -5.96 2.34 12.08
N MET A 44 -6.30 3.49 11.51
CA MET A 44 -5.52 4.09 10.41
C MET A 44 -4.05 4.32 10.83
N THR A 45 -3.81 4.74 12.07
CA THR A 45 -2.46 4.96 12.60
C THR A 45 -1.65 3.66 12.63
N GLU A 46 -2.22 2.56 13.13
CA GLU A 46 -1.54 1.25 13.17
C GLU A 46 -1.25 0.72 11.76
N LEU A 47 -2.19 0.91 10.83
CA LEU A 47 -2.00 0.56 9.43
C LEU A 47 -0.83 1.34 8.81
N LEU A 48 -0.81 2.66 8.98
CA LEU A 48 0.27 3.52 8.48
C LEU A 48 1.63 3.18 9.10
N THR A 49 1.68 2.90 10.41
CA THR A 49 2.90 2.44 11.09
C THR A 49 3.40 1.14 10.48
N SER A 50 2.51 0.16 10.28
CA SER A 50 2.87 -1.14 9.67
C SER A 50 3.45 -0.99 8.26
N VAL A 51 2.87 -0.10 7.45
CA VAL A 51 3.38 0.18 6.09
C VAL A 51 4.73 0.89 6.14
N ARG A 52 4.90 1.89 7.01
CA ARG A 52 6.16 2.64 7.17
C ARG A 52 7.29 1.72 7.62
N GLU A 53 7.06 0.87 8.62
CA GLU A 53 8.02 -0.11 9.09
C GLU A 53 8.42 -1.09 7.97
N ARG A 54 7.43 -1.58 7.21
CA ARG A 54 7.67 -2.58 6.16
C ARG A 54 8.50 -2.03 4.99
N TYR A 55 8.38 -0.74 4.68
CA TYR A 55 9.16 -0.05 3.65
C TYR A 55 10.36 0.73 4.20
N GLN A 56 10.63 0.66 5.51
CA GLN A 56 11.71 1.42 6.17
C GLN A 56 11.65 2.92 5.85
N LEU A 57 10.43 3.48 5.75
CA LEU A 57 10.20 4.89 5.42
C LEU A 57 10.51 5.73 6.67
N SER A 58 11.76 6.14 6.78
CA SER A 58 12.28 6.98 7.88
C SER A 58 11.94 8.46 7.73
N SER A 59 11.60 8.91 6.52
CA SER A 59 11.27 10.31 6.25
C SER A 59 9.79 10.62 6.52
N THR A 60 9.56 11.71 7.25
CA THR A 60 8.23 12.31 7.46
C THR A 60 7.66 12.94 6.18
N ASP A 61 8.48 13.19 5.16
CA ASP A 61 8.07 13.87 3.93
C ASP A 61 7.43 12.94 2.89
N ALA A 62 7.28 11.65 3.21
CA ALA A 62 6.57 10.70 2.37
C ALA A 62 5.06 10.83 2.59
N THR A 63 4.33 11.27 1.56
CA THR A 63 2.87 11.18 1.52
C THR A 63 2.48 9.76 1.15
N LEU A 64 1.91 9.03 2.11
CA LEU A 64 1.37 7.69 1.90
C LEU A 64 -0.10 7.77 1.47
N LYS A 65 -0.39 7.30 0.25
CA LYS A 65 -1.76 7.12 -0.23
C LYS A 65 -2.04 5.62 -0.29
N LEU A 66 -2.99 5.18 0.53
CA LEU A 66 -3.41 3.78 0.58
C LEU A 66 -4.69 3.62 -0.24
N SER A 67 -4.72 2.62 -1.12
CA SER A 67 -5.92 2.18 -1.81
C SER A 67 -6.15 0.70 -1.49
N TYR A 68 -7.38 0.36 -1.14
CA TYR A 68 -7.80 -1.01 -0.87
C TYR A 68 -8.77 -1.44 -1.97
N GLN A 69 -8.54 -2.61 -2.56
CA GLN A 69 -9.42 -3.20 -3.57
C GLN A 69 -10.07 -4.46 -2.97
N TYR A 70 -11.41 -4.46 -2.89
CA TYR A 70 -12.21 -5.62 -2.51
C TYR A 70 -13.56 -5.60 -3.26
N PRO A 71 -14.07 -6.75 -3.76
CA PRO A 71 -13.37 -8.03 -3.88
C PRO A 71 -12.28 -7.99 -4.97
N GLU A 72 -11.38 -8.98 -4.97
CA GLU A 72 -10.54 -9.29 -6.13
C GLU A 72 -11.47 -9.51 -7.34
N TRP A 73 -11.25 -8.82 -8.45
CA TRP A 73 -11.92 -9.11 -9.72
C TRP A 73 -11.01 -10.00 -10.56
#